data_AF-A0A932PHU5-F1
#
_entry.id   AF-A0A932PHU5-F1
#
_cell.length_a   1.000
_cell.length_b   1.000
_cell.length_c   1.000
_cell.angle_alpha   90.00
_cell.angle_beta   90.00
_cell.angle_gamma   90.00
#
_symmetry.space_group_name_H-M   'P 1'
#
loop_
_entity.id
_entity.type
_entity.pdbx_description
1 polymer ?
#
loop_
_entity_poly.entity_id
_entity_poly.type
_entity_poly.pdbx_seq_one_letter_code
_entity_poly.pdbx_strand_id
1 'polypeptide(L)' 'MEEVYPPDRRYANLVETPTLTDQEVLERAITKLVLLGKQVGVSAEQMIDMLESGLSVVELVEYLAARTSPSS' A
#
# COMPACT_ATOMS: atom_id res chain seq x y z
N MET A 1 -2.79 27.19 -50.89
CA MET A 1 -2.07 26.11 -50.20
C MET A 1 -1.94 26.54 -48.75
N GLU A 2 -2.87 26.10 -47.91
CA GLU A 2 -2.75 26.24 -46.46
C GLU A 2 -1.99 25.02 -45.94
N GLU A 3 -0.78 25.28 -45.43
CA GLU A 3 0.02 24.30 -44.74
C GLU A 3 -0.61 24.07 -43.36
N VAL A 4 -1.56 23.13 -43.29
CA VAL A 4 -2.18 22.71 -42.04
C VAL A 4 -1.21 21.78 -41.33
N TYR A 5 -0.32 22.37 -40.54
CA TYR A 5 0.49 21.65 -39.55
C TYR A 5 -0.47 21.02 -38.52
N PRO A 6 -0.53 19.68 -38.35
CA PRO A 6 -1.29 19.13 -37.23
C PRO A 6 -0.59 19.49 -35.91
N PRO A 7 -1.35 19.83 -34.85
CA PRO A 7 -0.82 20.32 -33.58
C PRO A 7 -0.01 19.25 -32.84
N ASP A 8 1.05 19.73 -32.20
CA ASP A 8 1.93 19.10 -31.20
C ASP A 8 1.77 17.59 -30.89
N ARG A 9 2.83 16.85 -31.25
CA ARG A 9 3.20 15.53 -30.70
C ARG A 9 3.57 15.59 -29.20
N ARG A 10 2.75 16.18 -28.33
CA ARG A 10 3.16 16.37 -26.91
C ARG A 10 2.22 15.84 -25.83
N TYR A 11 1.03 15.35 -26.13
CA TYR A 11 0.13 14.85 -25.08
C TYR A 11 -0.72 13.64 -25.50
N ALA A 12 -0.09 12.54 -25.88
CA ALA A 12 -0.75 11.23 -25.80
C ALA A 12 0.19 10.14 -25.31
N ASN A 13 1.29 10.55 -24.68
CA ASN A 13 1.93 9.75 -23.65
C ASN A 13 1.32 10.20 -22.31
N LEU A 14 -0.02 10.23 -22.25
CA LEU A 14 -0.68 9.94 -21.00
C LEU A 14 -0.22 8.51 -20.73
N VAL A 15 0.85 8.39 -19.96
CA VAL A 15 1.17 7.17 -19.26
C VAL A 15 -0.14 6.88 -18.55
N GLU A 16 -0.97 6.02 -19.14
CA GLU A 16 -2.08 5.39 -18.46
C GLU A 16 -1.37 4.65 -17.33
N THR A 17 -1.17 5.33 -16.20
CA THR A 17 -0.79 4.66 -14.98
C THR A 17 -1.92 3.67 -14.79
N PRO A 18 -1.68 2.36 -14.93
CA PRO A 18 -2.76 1.42 -14.80
C PRO A 18 -3.36 1.68 -13.42
N THR A 19 -4.61 2.14 -13.40
CA THR A 19 -5.36 2.30 -12.17
C THR A 19 -5.38 0.92 -11.55
N LEU A 20 -4.65 0.76 -10.44
CA LEU A 20 -4.62 -0.48 -9.71
C LEU A 20 -6.05 -0.86 -9.38
N THR A 21 -6.37 -2.12 -9.61
CA THR A 21 -7.61 -2.71 -9.11
C THR A 21 -7.64 -2.60 -7.58
N ASP A 22 -8.83 -2.54 -6.99
CA ASP A 22 -8.97 -2.52 -5.52
C ASP A 22 -8.26 -3.72 -4.87
N GLN A 23 -8.24 -4.87 -5.56
CA GLN A 23 -7.50 -6.05 -5.15
C GLN A 23 -6.00 -5.80 -5.07
N GLU A 24 -5.38 -5.21 -6.09
CA GLU A 24 -3.94 -4.91 -6.09
C GLU A 24 -3.58 -3.88 -5.01
N VAL A 25 -4.46 -2.90 -4.76
CA VAL A 25 -4.28 -1.93 -3.68
C VAL A 25 -4.30 -2.64 -2.33
N LEU A 26 -5.25 -3.55 -2.13
CA LEU A 26 -5.40 -4.33 -0.90
C LEU A 26 -4.19 -5.24 -0.67
N GLU A 27 -3.76 -6.01 -1.68
CA GLU A 27 -2.59 -6.88 -1.60
C GLU A 27 -1.32 -6.10 -1.23
N ARG A 28 -1.13 -4.91 -1.83
CA ARG A 28 -0.01 -4.04 -1.52
C ARG A 28 -0.08 -3.47 -0.10
N ALA A 29 -1.28 -3.12 0.38
CA ALA A 29 -1.48 -2.65 1.75
C ALA A 29 -1.18 -3.76 2.77
N ILE A 30 -1.70 -4.97 2.56
CA ILE A 30 -1.43 -6.15 3.40
C ILE A 30 0.07 -6.46 3.42
N THR A 31 0.73 -6.44 2.26
CA THR A 31 2.17 -6.68 2.17
C THR A 31 2.96 -5.70 3.04
N LYS A 32 2.64 -4.40 2.98
CA LYS A 32 3.29 -3.38 3.82
C LYS A 32 3.04 -3.63 5.31
N LEU A 33 1.83 -4.04 5.68
CA LEU A 33 1.47 -4.34 7.06
C LEU A 33 2.27 -5.54 7.60
N VAL A 34 2.40 -6.61 6.81
CA VAL A 34 3.20 -7.80 7.16
C VAL A 34 4.68 -7.44 7.30
N LEU A 35 5.20 -6.59 6.41
CA LEU A 35 6.57 -6.10 6.52
C LEU A 35 6.80 -5.28 7.80
N LEU A 36 5.85 -4.41 8.16
CA LEU A 36 5.88 -3.66 9.41
C LEU A 36 5.90 -4.60 10.62
N GLY A 37 5.03 -5.61 10.64
CA GLY A 37 5.01 -6.65 11.67
C GLY A 37 6.37 -7.33 11.83
N LYS A 38 6.96 -7.76 10.72
CA LYS A 38 8.28 -8.39 10.70
C LYS A 38 9.38 -7.48 11.25
N GLN A 39 9.34 -6.18 10.97
CA GLN A 39 10.31 -5.21 11.49
C GLN A 39 10.28 -5.11 13.02
N VAL A 40 9.11 -5.32 13.64
CA VAL A 40 8.94 -5.27 15.11
C VAL A 40 8.88 -6.66 15.76
N GLY A 41 9.28 -7.70 15.04
CA GLY A 41 9.36 -9.07 15.54
C GLY A 41 8.01 -9.76 15.71
N VAL A 42 6.97 -9.31 15.01
CA VAL A 42 5.64 -9.93 15.01
C VAL A 42 5.43 -10.66 13.67
N SER A 43 5.16 -11.96 13.71
CA SER A 43 4.94 -12.77 12.51
C SER A 43 3.56 -12.54 11.90
N ALA A 44 3.38 -12.89 10.62
CA ALA A 44 2.07 -12.84 9.98
C ALA A 44 1.05 -13.75 10.68
N GLU A 45 1.46 -14.92 11.18
CA GLU A 45 0.60 -15.82 11.95
C GLU A 45 0.13 -15.15 13.25
N GLN A 46 1.03 -14.50 13.99
CA GLN A 46 0.65 -13.75 15.21
C GLN A 46 -0.29 -12.59 14.90
N MET A 47 -0.11 -11.92 13.76
CA MET A 47 -1.02 -10.87 13.32
C MET A 47 -2.41 -11.43 13.02
N ILE A 48 -2.49 -12.61 12.39
CA ILE A 48 -3.76 -13.32 12.15
C ILE A 48 -4.41 -13.70 13.48
N ASP A 49 -3.67 -14.31 14.40
CA ASP A 49 -4.18 -14.69 15.73
C ASP A 49 -4.75 -13.48 16.48
N MET A 50 -4.10 -12.32 16.38
CA MET A 50 -4.60 -11.08 16.98
C MET A 50 -5.94 -10.66 16.37
N LEU A 51 -6.07 -10.70 15.05
CA LEU A 51 -7.33 -10.37 14.37
C LEU A 51 -8.44 -11.38 14.73
N GLU A 52 -8.12 -12.68 14.76
CA GLU A 52 -9.04 -13.74 15.16
C GLU A 52 -9.46 -13.63 16.63
N SER A 53 -8.60 -13.07 17.49
CA SER A 53 -8.92 -12.77 18.89
C SER A 53 -9.87 -11.58 19.08
N GLY A 54 -10.24 -10.91 17.99
CA GLY A 54 -11.19 -9.79 17.98
C GLY A 54 -10.53 -8.42 17.89
N LEU A 55 -9.20 -8.35 17.71
CA LEU A 55 -8.51 -7.09 17.44
C LEU A 55 -8.90 -6.58 16.05
N SER A 56 -9.23 -5.30 15.93
CA SER A 56 -9.46 -4.68 14.63
C SER A 56 -8.16 -4.46 13.87
N VAL A 57 -8.25 -4.28 12.55
CA VAL A 57 -7.09 -3.93 11.71
C VAL A 57 -6.46 -2.61 12.15
N VAL A 58 -7.24 -1.65 12.65
CA VAL A 58 -6.74 -0.37 13.16
C VAL A 58 -5.91 -0.59 14.42
N GLU A 59 -6.44 -1.34 15.39
CA GLU A 59 -5.73 -1.67 16.63
C GLU A 59 -4.46 -2.50 16.37
N LEU A 60 -4.49 -3.39 15.37
CA LEU A 60 -3.28 -4.10 14.93
C LEU A 60 -2.22 -3.12 14.39
N VAL A 61 -2.61 -2.17 13.53
CA VAL A 61 -1.69 -1.15 13.00
C VAL A 61 -1.10 -0.31 14.13
N GLU A 62 -1.93 0.14 15.08
CA GLU A 62 -1.50 0.91 16.25
C GLU A 62 -0.52 0.12 17.13
N TYR A 63 -0.81 -1.16 17.39
CA TYR A 63 0.08 -2.04 18.14
C TYR A 63 1.45 -2.19 17.47
N LEU A 64 1.47 -2.41 16.15
CA LEU A 64 2.72 -2.54 15.40
C LEU A 64 3.49 -1.20 15.38
N ALA A 65 2.80 -0.09 15.17
CA ALA A 65 3.39 1.24 15.18
C ALA A 65 4.00 1.60 16.54
N ALA A 66 3.33 1.29 17.65
CA ALA A 66 3.84 1.53 18.99
C ALA A 66 5.17 0.80 19.25
N ARG A 67 5.36 -0.39 18.66
CA ARG A 67 6.61 -1.16 18.75
C ARG A 67 7.72 -0.70 17.81
N THR A 68 7.41 0.10 16.79
CA THR A 68 8.45 0.70 15.92
C THR A 68 9.16 1.88 16.55
N SER A 69 8.58 2.48 17.60
CA SER A 69 9.19 3.60 18.30
C SER A 69 10.35 3.08 19.14
N PRO A 70 11.60 3.53 18.91
CA PRO A 70 12.67 3.24 19.86
C PRO A 70 12.26 3.89 21.18
N SER A 71 12.06 3.08 22.21
CA SER A 71 12.00 3.56 23.59
C SER A 71 13.25 4.42 23.84
N SER A 72 13.06 5.74 23.78
CA SER A 72 14.04 6.76 24.16
C SER A 72 14.11 6.89 25.66
#